data_AF-A0A2D8M725-F1
#
_entry.id   AF-A0A2D8M725-F1
#
_cell.length_a   1.000
_cell.length_b   1.000
_cell.length_c   1.000
_cell.angle_alpha   90.00
_cell.angle_beta   90.00
_cell.angle_gamma   90.00
#
_symmetry.space_group_name_H-M   'P 1'
#
loop_
_entity.id
_entity.type
_entity.pdbx_description
1 polymer ?
#
loop_
_entity_poly.entity_id
_entity_poly.type
_entity_poly.pdbx_seq_one_letter_code
_entity_poly.pdbx_strand_id
1 'polypeptide(L)'
;METETDVLFLFDVGFSTEKIAESKKIPLEEVQKIIAKRGSQTRQRKQKNIIQEIANQNPWKDGIPEHEVVMDVVRSMDINDTDLESYGARTLPSKKIERADRSDRIGEDVELADRIEAAVKGGQNEEKEKLIFKNLQKKRNEWVEVVAEVDELLNESQNNED
;
A
#
# COMPACT_ATOMS: atom_id res chain seq x y z
N MET A 1 20.85 -19.47 38.49
CA MET A 1 20.21 -18.96 37.26
C MET A 1 20.07 -20.04 36.21
N GLU A 2 21.10 -20.86 35.98
CA GLU A 2 21.07 -21.98 35.00
C GLU A 2 19.96 -23.01 35.27
N THR A 3 19.66 -23.30 36.54
CA THR A 3 18.61 -24.26 36.93
C THR A 3 17.19 -23.76 36.62
N GLU A 4 16.90 -22.48 36.86
CA GLU A 4 15.61 -21.88 36.52
C GLU A 4 15.41 -21.85 35.00
N THR A 5 16.43 -21.45 34.23
CA THR A 5 16.36 -21.40 32.75
C THR A 5 16.16 -22.77 32.14
N ASP A 6 16.83 -23.80 32.67
CA ASP A 6 16.70 -25.18 32.19
C ASP A 6 15.32 -25.78 32.46
N VAL A 7 14.76 -25.53 33.65
CA VAL A 7 13.40 -25.96 34.01
C VAL A 7 12.37 -25.32 33.09
N LEU A 8 12.52 -24.02 32.81
CA LEU A 8 11.64 -23.29 31.92
C LEU A 8 11.76 -23.74 30.46
N PHE A 9 12.98 -24.07 30.00
CA PHE A 9 13.21 -24.60 28.67
C PHE A 9 12.56 -25.98 28.50
N LEU A 10 12.76 -26.91 29.44
CA LEU A 10 12.14 -28.24 29.39
C LEU A 10 10.61 -28.16 29.45
N PHE A 11 10.07 -27.23 30.22
CA PHE A 11 8.63 -26.97 30.27
C PHE A 11 8.09 -26.46 28.92
N ASP A 12 8.81 -25.55 28.25
CA ASP A 12 8.42 -25.02 26.93
C ASP A 12 8.49 -26.09 25.82
N VAL A 13 9.43 -27.04 25.93
CA VAL A 13 9.55 -28.19 25.01
C VAL A 13 8.45 -29.23 25.26
N GLY A 14 7.68 -29.11 26.35
CA GLY A 14 6.50 -29.94 26.64
C GLY A 14 6.75 -31.12 27.58
N PHE A 15 7.86 -31.13 28.34
CA PHE A 15 8.07 -32.15 29.36
C PHE A 15 7.13 -31.94 30.56
N SER A 16 6.65 -33.05 31.16
CA SER A 16 5.85 -32.98 32.39
C SER A 16 6.70 -32.52 33.58
N THR A 17 6.07 -31.83 34.53
CA THR A 17 6.73 -31.31 35.74
C THR A 17 7.44 -32.40 36.55
N GLU A 18 6.88 -33.60 36.58
CA GLU A 18 7.46 -34.80 37.21
C GLU A 18 8.76 -35.24 36.53
N LYS A 19 8.76 -35.34 35.19
CA LYS A 19 9.98 -35.70 34.43
C LYS A 19 11.08 -34.65 34.54
N ILE A 20 10.70 -33.38 34.65
CA ILE A 20 11.65 -32.28 34.87
C ILE A 20 12.28 -32.39 36.26
N ALA A 21 11.47 -32.62 37.29
CA ALA A 21 11.92 -32.85 38.66
C ALA A 21 12.90 -34.03 38.77
N GLU A 22 12.57 -35.16 38.12
CA GLU A 22 13.45 -36.34 38.05
C GLU A 22 14.76 -36.06 37.32
N SER A 23 14.72 -35.44 36.14
CA SER A 23 15.92 -35.21 35.32
C SER A 23 16.88 -34.19 35.93
N LYS A 24 16.35 -33.17 36.62
CA LYS A 24 17.14 -32.11 37.25
C LYS A 24 17.43 -32.39 38.73
N LYS A 25 16.86 -33.44 39.31
CA LYS A 25 16.96 -33.79 40.73
C LYS A 25 16.52 -32.65 41.65
N ILE A 26 15.43 -31.97 41.27
CA ILE A 26 14.84 -30.85 41.99
C ILE A 26 13.48 -31.30 42.54
N PRO A 27 13.06 -30.91 43.75
CA PRO A 27 11.73 -31.23 44.26
C PRO A 27 10.62 -30.65 43.38
N LEU A 28 9.51 -31.40 43.27
CA LEU A 28 8.36 -31.04 42.43
C LEU A 28 7.78 -29.66 42.77
N GLU A 29 7.74 -29.31 44.06
CA GLU A 29 7.24 -28.02 44.55
C GLU A 29 8.05 -26.84 44.01
N GLU A 30 9.37 -27.00 43.88
CA GLU A 30 10.26 -25.95 43.41
C GLU A 30 10.11 -25.74 41.89
N VAL A 31 9.94 -26.82 41.12
CA VAL A 31 9.62 -26.76 39.69
C VAL A 31 8.29 -26.02 39.46
N GLN A 32 7.25 -26.35 40.24
CA GLN A 32 5.94 -25.68 40.14
C GLN A 32 6.04 -24.19 40.48
N LYS A 33 6.82 -23.83 41.51
CA LYS A 33 7.05 -22.43 41.91
C LYS A 33 7.73 -21.61 40.82
N ILE A 34 8.72 -22.18 40.12
CA ILE A 34 9.41 -21.53 39.00
C ILE A 34 8.46 -21.27 37.83
N ILE A 35 7.64 -22.26 37.46
CA ILE A 35 6.65 -22.14 36.38
C ILE A 35 5.57 -21.10 36.73
N ALA A 36 5.06 -21.13 37.96
CA ALA A 36 4.08 -20.16 38.44
C ALA A 36 4.63 -18.72 38.46
N LYS A 37 5.89 -18.55 38.90
CA LYS A 37 6.61 -17.27 38.87
C LYS A 37 6.71 -16.74 37.45
N ARG A 38 7.07 -17.56 36.45
CA ARG A 38 7.08 -17.14 35.03
C ARG A 38 5.69 -16.76 34.52
N GLY A 39 4.67 -17.57 34.81
CA GLY A 39 3.29 -17.27 34.39
C GLY A 39 2.80 -15.92 34.92
N SER A 40 3.14 -15.59 36.16
CA SER A 40 2.82 -14.28 36.74
C SER A 40 3.57 -13.13 36.05
N GLN A 41 4.86 -13.29 35.73
CA GLN A 41 5.65 -12.28 35.04
C GLN A 41 5.18 -12.04 33.60
N THR A 42 4.79 -13.10 32.88
CA THR A 42 4.26 -12.99 31.52
C THR A 42 2.90 -12.28 31.50
N ARG A 43 2.03 -12.51 32.49
CA ARG A 43 0.73 -11.82 32.61
C ARG A 43 0.88 -10.33 32.94
N GLN A 44 1.91 -9.96 33.70
CA GLN A 44 2.21 -8.56 34.02
C GLN A 44 2.79 -7.79 32.82
N ARG A 45 3.41 -8.49 31.85
CA ARG A 45 3.85 -7.88 30.58
C ARG A 45 2.65 -7.74 29.65
N LYS A 46 2.02 -6.55 29.63
CA LYS A 46 1.09 -6.19 28.56
C LYS A 46 1.82 -6.34 27.22
N GLN A 47 1.28 -7.19 26.34
CA GLN A 47 1.77 -7.32 24.97
C GLN A 47 1.67 -5.94 24.30
N LYS A 48 2.81 -5.33 23.97
CA LYS A 48 2.82 -4.09 23.21
C LYS A 48 2.35 -4.41 21.80
N ASN A 49 1.21 -3.82 21.39
CA ASN A 49 0.67 -4.03 20.06
C ASN A 49 1.45 -3.15 19.07
N ILE A 50 2.43 -3.74 18.40
CA ILE A 50 3.34 -3.06 17.45
C ILE A 50 2.54 -2.35 16.35
N ILE A 51 1.42 -2.94 15.91
CA ILE A 51 0.55 -2.34 14.88
C ILE A 51 -0.11 -1.07 15.42
N GLN A 52 -0.56 -1.05 16.68
CA GLN A 52 -1.09 0.16 17.30
C GLN A 52 -0.02 1.25 17.48
N GLU A 53 1.23 0.87 17.76
CA GLU A 53 2.35 1.81 17.85
C GLU A 53 2.70 2.40 16.48
N ILE A 54 2.71 1.63 15.40
CA ILE A 54 3.13 2.12 14.07
C ILE A 54 1.98 2.80 13.32
N ALA A 55 0.75 2.27 13.39
CA ALA A 55 -0.35 2.73 12.55
C ALA A 55 -0.94 4.08 12.96
N ASN A 56 -0.77 4.51 14.22
CA ASN A 56 -1.38 5.73 14.74
C ASN A 56 -0.34 6.80 15.14
N GLN A 57 0.56 7.10 14.20
CA GLN A 57 1.60 8.12 14.33
C GLN A 57 1.16 9.50 13.82
N ASN A 58 -0.13 9.69 13.49
CA ASN A 58 -0.61 11.01 13.07
C ASN A 58 -0.50 12.00 14.24
N PRO A 59 0.36 13.05 14.15
CA PRO A 59 0.52 14.04 15.21
C PRO A 59 -0.71 14.92 15.41
N TRP A 60 -1.64 14.93 14.45
CA TRP A 60 -2.87 15.72 14.45
C TRP A 60 -4.12 14.87 14.72
N LYS A 61 -3.96 13.69 15.33
CA LYS A 61 -5.09 12.79 15.63
C LYS A 61 -6.08 13.38 16.64
N ASP A 62 -5.59 14.18 17.58
CA ASP A 62 -6.36 14.73 18.71
C ASP A 62 -6.67 16.23 18.54
N GLY A 63 -6.31 16.83 17.40
CA GLY A 63 -6.48 18.26 17.17
C GLY A 63 -6.01 18.74 15.81
N ILE A 64 -6.43 19.94 15.44
CA ILE A 64 -6.04 20.59 14.19
C ILE A 64 -4.57 21.03 14.29
N PRO A 65 -3.76 20.93 13.22
CA PRO A 65 -2.42 21.51 13.17
C PRO A 65 -2.40 23.00 13.53
N GLU A 66 -1.25 23.50 13.97
CA GLU A 66 -1.07 24.94 14.15
C GLU A 66 -1.24 25.70 12.82
N HIS A 67 -1.73 26.94 12.91
CA HIS A 67 -2.04 27.75 11.73
C HIS A 67 -0.85 27.91 10.78
N GLU A 68 0.37 28.04 11.30
CA GLU A 68 1.58 28.14 10.47
C GLU A 68 1.81 26.87 9.64
N VAL A 69 1.64 25.68 10.24
CA VAL A 69 1.75 24.39 9.54
C VAL A 69 0.72 24.28 8.43
N VAL A 70 -0.52 24.72 8.69
CA VAL A 70 -1.59 24.74 7.67
C VAL A 70 -1.21 25.68 6.53
N MET A 71 -0.72 26.88 6.83
CA MET A 71 -0.33 27.86 5.82
C MET A 71 0.88 27.44 5.00
N ASP A 72 1.80 26.67 5.57
CA ASP A 72 2.95 26.12 4.84
C ASP A 72 2.50 25.04 3.85
N VAL A 73 1.55 24.19 4.25
CA VAL A 73 0.92 23.23 3.33
C VAL A 73 0.19 23.97 2.20
N VAL A 74 -0.64 24.96 2.52
CA VAL A 74 -1.36 25.75 1.51
C VAL A 74 -0.40 26.46 0.55
N ARG A 75 0.69 27.03 1.06
CA ARG A 75 1.73 27.68 0.22
C ARG A 75 2.53 26.69 -0.63
N SER A 76 2.62 25.42 -0.21
CA SER A 76 3.27 24.37 -0.99
C SER A 76 2.39 23.80 -2.11
N MET A 77 1.08 24.07 -2.06
CA MET A 77 0.16 23.67 -3.12
C MET A 77 0.30 24.63 -4.30
N ASP A 78 0.41 24.06 -5.50
CA ASP A 78 0.43 24.82 -6.75
C ASP A 78 -1.00 25.18 -7.18
N ILE A 79 -1.65 26.05 -6.39
CA ILE A 79 -3.00 26.54 -6.66
C ILE A 79 -2.88 27.95 -7.22
N ASN A 80 -3.31 28.14 -8.47
CA ASN A 80 -3.36 29.48 -9.06
C ASN A 80 -4.64 30.19 -8.61
N ASP A 81 -4.61 31.53 -8.51
CA ASP A 81 -5.79 32.33 -8.15
C ASP A 81 -6.98 32.08 -9.10
N THR A 82 -6.70 31.76 -10.36
CA THR A 82 -7.71 31.34 -11.36
C THR A 82 -8.40 30.01 -11.03
N ASP A 83 -7.70 29.08 -10.37
CA ASP A 83 -8.28 27.80 -9.95
C ASP A 83 -9.24 28.00 -8.77
N LEU A 84 -8.97 29.00 -7.93
CA LEU A 84 -9.81 29.35 -6.78
C LEU A 84 -11.09 30.10 -7.19
N GLU A 85 -11.01 31.00 -8.18
CA GLU A 85 -12.17 31.70 -8.74
C GLU A 85 -13.15 30.77 -9.46
N SER A 86 -12.63 29.69 -10.05
CA SER A 86 -13.43 28.68 -10.76
C SER A 86 -13.87 27.51 -9.87
N TYR A 87 -13.39 27.45 -8.63
CA TYR A 87 -13.75 26.40 -7.67
C TYR A 87 -15.24 26.46 -7.30
N GLY A 88 -16.00 25.47 -7.75
CA GLY A 88 -17.44 25.37 -7.51
C GLY A 88 -18.32 26.22 -8.45
N ALA A 89 -17.74 26.85 -9.47
CA ALA A 89 -18.51 27.54 -10.50
C ALA A 89 -19.35 26.53 -11.32
N ARG A 90 -20.59 26.90 -11.66
CA ARG A 90 -21.43 26.10 -12.55
C ARG A 90 -20.91 26.21 -13.98
N THR A 91 -20.84 25.09 -14.69
CA THR A 91 -20.49 25.06 -16.11
C THR A 91 -21.49 25.90 -16.93
N LEU A 92 -20.96 26.77 -17.79
CA LEU A 92 -21.75 27.55 -18.75
C LEU A 92 -21.84 26.76 -20.06
N PRO A 93 -23.00 26.16 -20.42
CA PRO A 93 -23.10 25.26 -21.58
C PRO A 93 -22.78 25.92 -22.93
N SER A 94 -22.89 27.24 -23.00
CA SER A 94 -22.64 28.03 -24.22
C SER A 94 -21.18 28.42 -24.42
N LYS A 95 -20.29 28.12 -23.46
CA LYS A 95 -18.85 28.35 -23.59
C LYS A 95 -18.14 27.06 -23.97
N LYS A 96 -17.13 27.17 -24.83
CA LYS A 96 -16.23 26.05 -25.19
C LYS A 96 -15.56 25.53 -23.92
N ILE A 97 -15.65 24.22 -23.70
CA ILE A 97 -15.02 23.54 -22.56
C ILE A 97 -13.61 23.14 -22.98
N GLU A 98 -12.60 23.63 -22.27
CA GLU A 98 -11.21 23.24 -22.52
C GLU A 98 -10.97 21.78 -22.12
N ARG A 99 -10.09 21.11 -22.87
CA ARG A 99 -9.75 19.71 -22.61
C ARG A 99 -8.95 19.64 -21.30
N ALA A 100 -9.48 18.95 -20.30
CA ALA A 100 -8.78 18.76 -19.04
C ALA A 100 -7.47 18.01 -19.26
N ASP A 101 -6.38 18.51 -18.67
CA ASP A 101 -5.12 17.77 -18.63
C ASP A 101 -5.30 16.50 -17.78
N ARG A 102 -4.84 15.38 -18.32
CA ARG A 102 -4.89 14.05 -17.69
C ARG A 102 -3.50 13.43 -17.60
N SER A 103 -2.45 14.20 -17.87
CA SER A 103 -1.05 13.77 -17.81
C SER A 103 -0.70 13.16 -16.46
N ASP A 104 -1.22 13.71 -15.36
CA ASP A 104 -1.00 13.23 -13.98
C ASP A 104 -1.79 11.96 -13.63
N ARG A 105 -2.73 11.52 -14.49
CA ARG A 105 -3.47 10.26 -14.31
C ARG A 105 -2.66 9.09 -14.88
N ILE A 106 -1.41 8.96 -14.45
CA ILE A 106 -0.52 7.84 -14.77
C ILE A 106 -0.90 6.65 -13.87
N GLY A 107 -2.19 6.28 -13.85
CA GLY A 107 -2.75 5.32 -12.90
C GLY A 107 -2.54 3.87 -13.29
N GLU A 108 -2.18 3.60 -14.55
CA GLU A 108 -2.00 2.24 -15.04
C GLU A 108 -0.64 2.14 -15.74
N ASP A 109 0.24 1.28 -15.21
CA ASP A 109 1.44 0.86 -15.92
C ASP A 109 1.01 -0.12 -17.03
N VAL A 110 0.69 0.49 -18.16
CA VAL A 110 0.22 -0.11 -19.39
C VAL A 110 1.27 -1.12 -19.94
N GLU A 111 2.56 -0.84 -19.78
CA GLU A 111 3.63 -1.76 -20.20
C GLU A 111 3.73 -2.98 -19.28
N LEU A 112 3.62 -2.79 -17.97
CA LEU A 112 3.60 -3.89 -17.01
C LEU A 112 2.39 -4.80 -17.22
N ALA A 113 1.21 -4.23 -17.49
CA ALA A 113 0.01 -4.98 -17.81
C ALA A 113 0.21 -5.87 -19.06
N ASP A 114 0.83 -5.34 -20.12
CA ASP A 114 1.15 -6.12 -21.32
C ASP A 114 2.14 -7.24 -21.04
N ARG A 115 3.14 -6.99 -20.19
CA ARG A 115 4.13 -8.00 -19.82
C ARG A 115 3.48 -9.13 -19.04
N ILE A 116 2.59 -8.82 -18.11
CA ILE A 116 1.82 -9.82 -17.36
C ILE A 116 0.93 -10.63 -18.30
N GLU A 117 0.19 -9.97 -19.19
CA GLU A 117 -0.67 -10.66 -20.16
C GLU A 117 0.14 -11.57 -21.10
N ALA A 118 1.29 -11.07 -21.58
CA ALA A 118 2.21 -11.83 -22.41
C ALA A 118 2.79 -13.05 -21.67
N ALA A 119 3.19 -12.91 -20.41
CA ALA A 119 3.69 -14.01 -19.59
C ALA A 119 2.61 -15.08 -19.36
N VAL A 120 1.37 -14.66 -19.06
CA VAL A 120 0.23 -15.58 -18.88
C VAL A 120 -0.06 -16.36 -20.17
N LYS A 121 -0.04 -15.70 -21.32
CA LYS A 121 -0.33 -16.33 -22.62
C LYS A 121 0.86 -17.09 -23.22
N GLY A 122 2.09 -16.67 -22.92
CA GLY A 122 3.34 -17.27 -23.38
C GLY A 122 3.74 -18.52 -22.59
N GLY A 123 3.28 -18.64 -21.34
CA GLY A 123 3.61 -19.76 -20.46
C GLY A 123 5.11 -19.82 -20.17
N GLN A 124 5.74 -20.98 -20.34
CA GLN A 124 7.19 -21.15 -20.15
C GLN A 124 8.03 -20.83 -21.40
N ASN A 125 7.40 -20.38 -22.50
CA ASN A 125 8.11 -20.12 -23.75
C ASN A 125 8.40 -18.61 -23.90
N GLU A 126 9.64 -18.24 -23.66
CA GLU A 126 10.12 -16.85 -23.69
C GLU A 126 10.00 -16.19 -25.07
N GLU A 127 10.16 -16.94 -26.17
CA GLU A 127 10.01 -16.40 -27.52
C GLU A 127 8.55 -16.05 -27.84
N LYS A 128 7.62 -16.89 -27.37
CA LYS A 128 6.17 -16.64 -27.52
C LYS A 128 5.74 -15.43 -26.68
N GLU A 129 6.23 -15.31 -25.45
CA GLU A 129 5.99 -14.15 -24.60
C GLU A 129 6.43 -12.84 -25.28
N LYS A 130 7.67 -12.79 -25.77
CA LYS A 130 8.21 -11.62 -26.48
C LYS A 130 7.40 -11.25 -27.72
N LEU A 131 6.91 -12.24 -28.48
CA LEU A 131 6.08 -12.00 -29.65
C LEU A 131 4.69 -11.45 -29.28
N ILE A 132 4.07 -11.99 -28.23
CA ILE A 132 2.77 -11.53 -27.73
C ILE A 132 2.87 -10.10 -27.20
N PHE A 133 3.91 -9.81 -26.41
CA PHE A 133 4.18 -8.47 -25.89
C PHE A 133 4.32 -7.43 -27.01
N LYS A 134 5.13 -7.72 -28.04
CA LYS A 134 5.27 -6.83 -29.21
C LYS A 134 3.95 -6.61 -29.95
N ASN A 135 3.11 -7.65 -30.06
CA ASN A 135 1.81 -7.53 -30.71
C ASN A 135 0.83 -6.67 -29.90
N LEU A 136 0.86 -6.74 -28.57
CA LEU A 136 0.03 -5.90 -27.70
C LEU A 136 0.42 -4.42 -27.82
N GLN A 137 1.72 -4.13 -27.80
CA GLN A 137 2.23 -2.77 -28.03
C GLN A 137 1.84 -2.24 -29.41
N LYS A 138 1.97 -3.07 -30.47
CA LYS A 138 1.59 -2.67 -31.83
C LYS A 138 0.11 -2.31 -31.92
N LYS A 139 -0.77 -3.14 -31.35
CA LYS A 139 -2.22 -2.86 -31.31
C LYS A 139 -2.53 -1.55 -30.62
N ARG A 140 -1.85 -1.24 -29.51
CA ARG A 140 -2.04 0.04 -28.82
C ARG A 140 -1.62 1.23 -29.66
N ASN A 141 -0.49 1.15 -30.35
CA ASN A 141 -0.06 2.20 -31.26
C ASN A 141 -1.06 2.40 -32.41
N GLU A 142 -1.59 1.31 -32.97
CA GLU A 142 -2.66 1.38 -33.99
C GLU A 142 -3.92 2.06 -33.42
N TRP A 143 -4.31 1.76 -32.18
CA TRP A 143 -5.43 2.45 -31.52
C TRP A 143 -5.18 3.93 -31.28
N VAL A 144 -3.96 4.31 -30.90
CA VAL A 144 -3.58 5.72 -30.72
C VAL A 144 -3.67 6.48 -32.05
N GLU A 145 -3.23 5.87 -33.14
CA GLU A 145 -3.32 6.44 -34.49
C GLU A 145 -4.78 6.62 -34.93
N VAL A 146 -5.62 5.59 -34.77
CA VAL A 146 -7.06 5.68 -35.09
C VAL A 146 -7.77 6.75 -34.24
N VAL A 147 -7.43 6.86 -32.96
CA VAL A 147 -8.00 7.90 -32.09
C VAL A 147 -7.56 9.30 -32.54
N ALA A 148 -6.30 9.47 -32.95
CA ALA A 148 -5.79 10.74 -33.46
C ALA A 148 -6.49 11.14 -34.77
N GLU A 149 -6.71 10.19 -35.69
CA GLU A 149 -7.46 10.43 -36.93
C GLU A 149 -8.91 10.86 -36.64
N VAL A 150 -9.59 10.20 -35.70
CA VAL A 150 -10.95 10.58 -35.29
C VAL A 150 -10.97 11.97 -34.63
N ASP A 151 -9.98 12.29 -33.79
CA ASP A 151 -9.87 13.62 -33.17
C ASP A 151 -9.65 14.70 -34.24
N GLU A 152 -8.82 14.43 -35.25
CA GLU A 152 -8.61 15.34 -36.39
C GLU A 152 -9.91 15.56 -37.17
N LEU A 153 -10.65 14.51 -37.52
CA LEU A 153 -11.94 14.60 -38.21
C LEU A 153 -12.98 15.41 -37.43
N LEU A 154 -13.05 15.20 -36.11
CA LEU A 154 -13.96 15.95 -35.26
C LEU A 154 -13.56 17.43 -35.20
N ASN A 155 -12.28 17.74 -35.13
CA ASN A 155 -11.80 19.13 -35.10
C ASN A 155 -11.94 19.84 -36.47
N GLU A 156 -11.78 19.13 -37.58
CA GLU A 156 -12.01 19.67 -38.93
C GLU A 156 -13.48 20.04 -39.16
N SER A 157 -14.42 19.23 -38.66
CA SER A 157 -15.86 19.54 -38.75
C SER A 157 -16.26 20.83 -38.03
N GLN A 158 -15.53 21.23 -36.98
CA GLN A 158 -15.79 22.45 -36.21
C GLN A 158 -15.22 23.72 -36.87
N ASN A 159 -14.28 23.60 -37.81
CA ASN A 159 -13.66 24.73 -38.50
C ASN A 159 -14.37 25.11 -39.82
N ASN A 160 -15.33 24.30 -40.27
CA ASN A 160 -16.05 24.49 -41.54
C ASN A 160 -17.45 25.10 -41.37
N GLU A 161 -17.84 25.50 -40.15
CA GLU A 161 -19.13 26.15 -39.83
C GLU A 161 -19.02 27.66 -39.55
N ASP A 162 -17.87 28.29 -39.83
CA ASP A 162 -17.71 29.77 -39.88
C ASP A 162 -17.76 30.31 -41.32
#